data_AF-A0A922CVF0-F1
#
_entry.id   AF-A0A922CVF0-F1
#
_cell.length_a   1.000
_cell.length_b   1.000
_cell.length_c   1.000
_cell.angle_alpha   90.00
_cell.angle_beta   90.00
_cell.angle_gamma   90.00
#
_symmetry.space_group_name_H-M   'P 1'
#
loop_
_entity.id
_entity.type
_entity.pdbx_description
1 polymer ?
#
loop_
_entity_poly.entity_id
_entity_poly.type
_entity_poly.pdbx_seq_one_letter_code
_entity_poly.pdbx_strand_id
1 'polypeptide(L)' 'MKGYFLVFAVVLLFAAFAFADPVYDDVESEGILSRMRRAKCDFNACDRWCRQLKFPGGACVGDKCDCDRW' A
#
# COMPACT_ATOMS: atom_id res chain seq x y z
N MET A 1 -23.26 47.64 3.92
CA MET A 1 -23.79 46.59 3.02
C MET A 1 -22.80 46.09 1.97
N LYS A 2 -21.87 46.91 1.43
CA LYS A 2 -20.86 46.44 0.45
C LYS A 2 -19.76 45.52 1.04
N GLY A 3 -19.35 45.73 2.29
CA GLY A 3 -18.28 44.92 2.92
C GLY A 3 -18.66 43.46 3.17
N TYR A 4 -19.92 43.19 3.50
CA TYR A 4 -20.43 41.82 3.70
C TYR A 4 -20.33 40.97 2.44
N PHE A 5 -20.47 41.58 1.26
CA PHE A 5 -20.31 40.88 -0.01
C PHE A 5 -18.87 40.39 -0.21
N LEU A 6 -17.88 41.20 0.17
CA LEU A 6 -16.47 40.82 0.11
C LEU A 6 -16.14 39.71 1.11
N VAL A 7 -16.63 39.83 2.34
CA VAL A 7 -16.44 38.78 3.36
C VAL A 7 -17.08 37.46 2.91
N PHE A 8 -18.30 37.51 2.38
CA PHE A 8 -18.99 36.33 1.89
C PHE A 8 -18.27 35.69 0.69
N ALA A 9 -17.79 36.49 -0.27
CA ALA A 9 -17.01 35.99 -1.41
C ALA A 9 -15.69 35.32 -0.97
N VAL A 10 -14.98 35.90 0.00
CA VAL A 10 -13.75 35.32 0.55
C VAL A 10 -14.05 34.01 1.29
N VAL A 11 -15.09 33.97 2.12
CA VAL A 11 -15.51 32.75 2.82
C VAL A 11 -15.90 31.65 1.84
N LEU A 12 -16.63 31.99 0.76
CA LEU A 12 -16.99 31.03 -0.28
C LEU A 12 -15.77 30.51 -1.06
N LEU A 13 -14.77 31.35 -1.31
CA LEU A 13 -13.52 30.94 -1.95
C LEU A 13 -12.71 30.01 -1.05
N PHE A 14 -12.53 30.37 0.23
CA PHE A 14 -11.84 29.50 1.20
C PHE A 14 -12.58 28.18 1.39
N ALA A 15 -13.91 28.20 1.47
CA ALA A 15 -14.75 27.02 1.48
C ALA A 15 -14.54 26.20 0.20
N ALA A 16 -14.57 26.80 -0.98
CA ALA A 16 -14.31 26.10 -2.23
C ALA A 16 -12.91 25.49 -2.30
N PHE A 17 -11.88 26.11 -1.70
CA PHE A 17 -10.54 25.53 -1.59
C PHE A 17 -10.41 24.44 -0.52
N ALA A 18 -11.24 24.47 0.52
CA ALA A 18 -11.27 23.46 1.58
C ALA A 18 -12.18 22.27 1.26
N PHE A 19 -13.23 22.48 0.45
CA PHE A 19 -14.18 21.47 -0.02
C PHE A 19 -13.88 20.97 -1.42
N ALA A 20 -13.05 21.68 -2.20
CA ALA A 20 -12.25 21.05 -3.22
C ALA A 20 -11.07 20.42 -2.50
N ASP A 21 -11.28 19.24 -1.92
CA ASP A 21 -10.16 18.33 -1.70
C ASP A 21 -9.39 18.28 -3.04
N PRO A 22 -8.14 18.76 -3.14
CA PRO A 22 -7.27 18.11 -4.11
C PRO A 22 -7.36 16.65 -3.68
N VAL A 23 -7.92 15.80 -4.54
CA VAL A 23 -7.80 14.36 -4.38
C VAL A 23 -6.31 14.08 -4.46
N TYR A 24 -5.65 14.19 -3.31
CA TYR A 24 -4.36 13.60 -3.05
C TYR A 24 -4.71 12.16 -2.78
N ASP A 25 -4.70 11.36 -3.86
CA ASP A 25 -4.88 9.91 -3.81
C ASP A 25 -3.67 9.30 -3.07
N ASP A 26 -3.61 9.48 -1.75
CA ASP A 26 -2.76 8.72 -0.85
C ASP A 26 -3.50 7.46 -0.42
N VAL A 27 -3.79 6.57 -1.37
CA VAL A 27 -3.68 5.14 -1.09
C VAL A 27 -3.05 4.48 -2.30
N GLU A 28 -1.74 4.29 -2.17
CA GLU A 28 -0.92 3.28 -2.80
C GLU A 28 -1.70 1.94 -2.96
N SER A 29 -2.51 1.85 -4.02
CA SER A 29 -3.12 0.62 -4.49
C SER A 29 -2.08 -0.31 -5.14
N GLU A 30 -0.80 0.01 -5.02
CA GLU A 30 0.30 -0.91 -5.26
C GLU A 30 0.58 -1.79 -4.02
N GLY A 31 0.14 -1.40 -2.82
CA GLY A 31 0.33 -2.13 -1.56
C GLY A 31 -0.66 -3.29 -1.32
N ILE A 32 -1.91 -3.18 -1.79
CA ILE A 32 -2.96 -4.20 -1.55
C ILE A 32 -2.84 -5.36 -2.56
N LEU A 33 -2.52 -5.06 -3.82
CA LEU A 33 -2.19 -6.07 -4.84
C LEU A 33 -0.83 -6.75 -4.59
N SER A 34 0.15 -6.07 -4.00
CA SER A 34 1.39 -6.71 -3.55
C SER A 34 1.22 -7.56 -2.29
N ARG A 35 0.25 -7.25 -1.40
CA ARG A 35 -0.21 -8.16 -0.33
C ARG A 35 -1.06 -9.32 -0.85
N MET A 36 -1.84 -9.14 -1.92
CA MET A 36 -2.52 -10.25 -2.59
C MET A 36 -1.56 -11.12 -3.41
N ARG A 37 -0.40 -10.61 -3.86
CA ARG A 37 0.69 -11.44 -4.40
C ARG A 37 1.49 -12.18 -3.31
N ARG A 38 1.26 -11.86 -2.03
CA ARG A 38 1.59 -12.76 -0.90
C ARG A 38 0.64 -13.98 -0.87
N ALA A 39 -0.35 -14.08 -1.77
CA ALA A 39 -1.20 -15.26 -1.92
C ALA A 39 -0.41 -16.40 -2.57
N LYS A 40 -0.41 -17.55 -1.88
CA LYS A 40 0.35 -18.76 -2.18
C LYS A 40 1.85 -18.51 -2.21
N CYS A 41 2.52 -19.13 -1.24
CA CYS A 41 3.96 -19.20 -1.17
C CYS A 41 4.56 -19.50 -2.56
N ASP A 42 5.42 -18.60 -3.06
CA ASP A 42 6.18 -18.82 -4.27
C ASP A 42 7.36 -19.72 -3.92
N PHE A 43 7.34 -20.95 -4.42
CA PHE A 43 8.39 -21.94 -4.20
C PHE A 43 9.77 -21.40 -4.60
N ASN A 44 9.88 -20.67 -5.72
CA ASN A 44 11.17 -20.16 -6.19
C ASN A 44 11.68 -19.00 -5.32
N ALA A 45 10.78 -18.20 -4.76
CA ALA A 45 11.16 -17.16 -3.80
C ALA A 45 11.57 -17.80 -2.46
N CYS A 46 10.81 -18.79 -2.01
CA CYS A 46 11.04 -19.55 -0.79
C CYS A 46 12.39 -20.31 -0.82
N ASP A 47 12.64 -21.13 -1.85
CA ASP A 47 13.86 -21.92 -1.99
C ASP A 47 15.11 -21.02 -2.05
N ARG A 48 15.04 -19.92 -2.81
CA ARG A 48 16.14 -18.96 -2.93
C ARG A 48 16.43 -18.27 -1.61
N TRP A 49 15.39 -17.92 -0.86
CA TRP A 49 15.51 -17.31 0.47
C TRP A 49 16.12 -18.29 1.48
N CYS A 50 15.68 -19.55 1.49
CA CYS A 50 16.26 -20.59 2.34
C CYS A 50 17.74 -20.85 2.03
N ARG A 51 18.12 -20.87 0.74
CA ARG A 51 19.54 -20.97 0.32
C ARG A 51 20.38 -19.79 0.78
N GLN A 52 19.84 -18.58 0.78
CA GLN A 52 20.53 -17.39 1.31
C GLN A 52 20.80 -17.52 2.81
N LEU A 53 19.88 -18.14 3.55
CA LEU A 53 20.02 -18.48 4.96
C LEU A 53 20.90 -19.71 5.22
N LYS A 54 21.60 -20.23 4.20
CA LYS A 54 22.48 -21.42 4.26
C LYS A 54 21.76 -22.74 4.51
N PHE A 55 20.45 -22.79 4.29
CA PHE A 55 19.73 -24.06 4.19
C PHE A 55 19.91 -24.67 2.78
N PRO A 56 19.83 -26.00 2.63
CA PRO A 56 19.90 -26.68 1.33
C PRO A 56 18.77 -26.27 0.36
N GLY A 57 17.61 -25.88 0.89
CA GLY A 57 16.45 -25.44 0.12
C GLY A 57 15.24 -25.19 1.02
N GLY A 58 14.07 -25.02 0.41
CA GLY A 58 12.81 -24.89 1.14
C GLY A 58 11.59 -25.22 0.29
N ALA A 59 10.46 -25.46 0.96
CA ALA A 59 9.20 -25.83 0.36
C ALA A 59 8.05 -24.95 0.89
N CYS A 60 7.01 -24.83 0.06
CA CYS A 60 5.79 -24.13 0.43
C CYS A 60 4.81 -25.09 1.09
N VAL A 61 4.57 -24.91 2.39
CA VAL A 61 3.58 -25.65 3.17
C VAL A 61 2.39 -24.73 3.40
N GLY A 62 1.38 -24.85 2.53
CA GLY A 62 0.26 -23.90 2.47
C GLY A 62 0.75 -22.52 2.01
N ASP A 63 0.54 -21.50 2.85
CA ASP A 63 0.97 -20.12 2.59
C ASP A 63 2.30 -19.76 3.29
N LYS A 64 2.98 -20.73 3.92
CA LYS A 64 4.27 -20.53 4.57
C LYS A 64 5.41 -21.18 3.79
N CYS A 65 6.54 -20.50 3.78
CA CYS A 65 7.82 -21.04 3.35
C CYS A 65 8.48 -21.76 4.54
N ASP A 66 8.82 -23.03 4.38
CA ASP A 66 9.58 -23.83 5.35
C ASP A 66 10.94 -24.20 4.74
N CYS A 67 12.02 -24.03 5.50
CA CYS A 67 13.37 -24.34 5.03
C CYS A 67 13.79 -25.72 5.50
N ASP A 68 14.34 -26.52 4.58
CA ASP A 68 14.81 -27.86 4.87
C ASP A 68 16.00 -27.77 5.83
N ARG A 69 15.83 -28.35 7.02
CA ARG A 69 16.88 -28.49 8.03
C ARG A 69 17.34 -29.94 8.01
N TRP A 70 18.55 -30.20 7.53
CA TRP A 70 19.18 -31.51 7.67
C TRP A 70 19.60 -31.76 9.12
#